data_AF-A0A7V9SL35-F1
#
_entry.id   AF-A0A7V9SL35-F1
#
_cell.length_a   1.000
_cell.length_b   1.000
_cell.length_c   1.000
_cell.angle_alpha   90.00
_cell.angle_beta   90.00
_cell.angle_gamma   90.00
#
_symmetry.space_group_name_H-M   'P 1'
#
loop_
_entity.id
_entity.type
_entity.pdbx_description
1 polymer ?
#
loop_
_entity_poly.entity_id
_entity_poly.type
_entity_poly.pdbx_seq_one_letter_code
_entity_poly.pdbx_strand_id
1 'polypeptide(L)'
;MPTDFAELKRQLLQTDEDYRHLATEHHHLDEQLHDLAIRNYLSEPEQLHEVTLKKRKLQIKDQMENIVRRHSAGDHAHAAHG
;
A
#
# COMPACT_ATOMS: atom_id res chain seq x y z
N MET A 1 0.61 18.74 -4.63
CA MET A 1 1.36 18.24 -5.80
C MET A 1 1.38 16.72 -5.71
N PRO A 2 0.93 15.97 -6.74
CA PRO A 2 0.86 14.50 -6.70
C PRO A 2 2.22 13.78 -6.78
N THR A 3 3.31 14.51 -7.05
CA THR A 3 4.66 13.95 -7.21
C THR A 3 5.29 13.52 -5.88
N ASP A 4 4.99 14.25 -4.80
CA ASP A 4 5.62 14.06 -3.48
C ASP A 4 5.38 12.64 -2.93
N PHE A 5 4.15 12.15 -3.07
CA PHE A 5 3.80 10.81 -2.62
C PHE A 5 4.51 9.72 -3.44
N ALA A 6 4.65 9.89 -4.76
CA ALA A 6 5.31 8.89 -5.61
C ALA A 6 6.83 8.83 -5.36
N GLU A 7 7.47 9.97 -5.10
CA GLU A 7 8.88 10.03 -4.71
C GLU A 7 9.11 9.44 -3.32
N LEU A 8 8.28 9.81 -2.33
CA LEU A 8 8.41 9.27 -0.98
C LEU A 8 8.23 7.75 -0.96
N LYS A 9 7.29 7.23 -1.75
CA LYS A 9 7.14 5.78 -1.96
C LYS A 9 8.39 5.14 -2.53
N ARG A 10 9.03 5.75 -3.52
CA ARG A 10 10.27 5.23 -4.10
C ARG A 10 11.41 5.21 -3.10
N GLN A 11 11.57 6.28 -2.31
CA GLN A 11 12.56 6.29 -1.22
C GLN A 11 12.26 5.19 -0.20
N LEU A 12 11.03 5.10 0.29
CA LEU A 12 10.61 4.08 1.25
C LEU A 12 10.80 2.65 0.70
N LEU A 13 10.52 2.40 -0.57
CA LEU A 13 10.79 1.10 -1.20
C LEU A 13 12.28 0.72 -1.17
N GLN A 14 13.19 1.70 -1.11
CA GLN A 14 14.63 1.48 -1.09
C GLN A 14 15.20 1.45 0.35
N THR A 15 14.63 2.25 1.25
CA THR A 15 15.15 2.42 2.62
C THR A 15 14.40 1.61 3.68
N ASP A 16 13.14 1.23 3.41
CA ASP A 16 12.22 0.63 4.37
C ASP A 16 11.70 -0.72 3.86
N GLU A 17 12.14 -1.80 4.51
CA GLU A 17 11.78 -3.18 4.13
C GLU A 17 10.29 -3.46 4.37
N ASP A 18 9.69 -2.86 5.39
CA ASP A 18 8.25 -2.97 5.67
C ASP A 18 7.43 -2.39 4.51
N TYR A 19 7.80 -1.21 4.01
CA TYR A 19 7.14 -0.61 2.85
C TYR A 19 7.23 -1.50 1.60
N ARG A 20 8.38 -2.12 1.38
CA ARG A 20 8.58 -3.05 0.26
C ARG A 20 7.74 -4.33 0.40
N HIS A 21 7.61 -4.87 1.60
CA HIS A 21 6.70 -5.97 1.88
C HIS A 21 5.23 -5.57 1.62
N LEU A 22 4.81 -4.41 2.11
CA LEU A 22 3.46 -3.87 1.89
C LEU A 22 3.17 -3.66 0.40
N ALA A 23 4.14 -3.17 -0.38
CA ALA A 23 3.98 -3.01 -1.82
C ALA A 23 3.81 -4.34 -2.55
N THR A 24 4.55 -5.37 -2.13
CA THR A 24 4.42 -6.73 -2.66
C THR A 24 3.05 -7.31 -2.34
N GLU A 25 2.61 -7.20 -1.08
CA GLU A 25 1.30 -7.64 -0.65
C GLU A 25 0.17 -6.88 -1.35
N HIS A 26 0.32 -5.56 -1.56
CA HIS A 26 -0.63 -4.76 -2.33
C HIS A 26 -0.79 -5.30 -3.75
N HIS A 27 0.32 -5.63 -4.42
CA HIS A 27 0.28 -6.19 -5.77
C HIS A 27 -0.41 -7.55 -5.79
N HIS A 28 -0.10 -8.42 -4.83
CA HIS A 28 -0.74 -9.73 -4.70
C HIS A 28 -2.25 -9.65 -4.41
N LEU A 29 -2.68 -8.66 -3.62
CA LEU A 29 -4.11 -8.38 -3.40
C LEU A 29 -4.79 -7.80 -4.64
N ASP A 30 -4.08 -6.99 -5.43
CA ASP A 30 -4.58 -6.42 -6.67
C ASP A 30 -4.80 -7.51 -7.72
N GLU A 31 -3.86 -8.43 -7.89
CA GLU A 31 -4.01 -9.59 -8.79
C GLU A 31 -5.17 -10.50 -8.36
N GLN A 32 -5.32 -10.79 -7.07
CA GLN A 32 -6.45 -11.56 -6.57
C GLN A 32 -7.79 -10.84 -6.79
N LEU A 33 -7.85 -9.53 -6.55
CA LEU A 33 -9.04 -8.73 -6.87
C LEU A 33 -9.31 -8.69 -8.37
N HIS A 34 -8.26 -8.66 -9.19
CA HIS A 34 -8.39 -8.65 -10.64
C HIS A 34 -8.96 -9.97 -11.17
N ASP A 35 -8.46 -11.11 -10.69
CA ASP A 35 -9.01 -12.43 -11.06
C ASP A 35 -10.50 -12.52 -10.71
N LEU A 36 -10.87 -12.06 -9.51
CA LEU A 36 -12.26 -11.99 -9.07
C LEU A 36 -13.08 -11.00 -9.92
N ALA A 37 -12.54 -9.82 -10.25
CA ALA A 37 -13.22 -8.83 -11.06
C ALA A 37 -13.44 -9.27 -12.52
N ILE A 38 -12.53 -10.09 -13.07
CA ILE A 38 -12.69 -10.68 -14.40
C ILE A 38 -13.80 -11.76 -14.40
N ARG A 39 -14.01 -12.43 -13.27
CA ARG A 39 -15.11 -13.39 -13.11
C ARG A 39 -16.43 -12.64 -13.01
N ASN A 40 -17.09 -12.44 -14.15
CA ASN A 40 -18.39 -11.75 -14.25
C ASN A 40 -19.53 -12.39 -13.43
N TYR A 41 -19.33 -13.60 -12.90
CA TYR A 41 -20.25 -14.29 -11.99
C TYR A 41 -19.50 -14.75 -10.74
N LEU A 42 -19.39 -13.84 -9.77
CA LEU A 42 -18.83 -14.15 -8.46
C LEU A 42 -19.89 -14.85 -7.60
N SER A 43 -19.55 -16.03 -7.11
CA SER A 43 -20.38 -16.74 -6.13
C SER A 43 -20.38 -16.01 -4.78
N GLU A 44 -21.37 -16.23 -3.91
CA GLU A 44 -21.39 -15.70 -2.52
C GLU A 44 -20.03 -15.78 -1.78
N PRO A 45 -19.30 -16.91 -1.78
CA PRO A 45 -17.97 -16.98 -1.17
C PRO A 45 -16.92 -16.09 -1.86
N GLU A 46 -17.03 -15.89 -3.18
CA GLU A 46 -16.12 -15.04 -3.94
C GLU A 46 -16.39 -13.55 -3.69
N GLN A 47 -17.66 -13.13 -3.55
CA GLN A 47 -18.00 -11.77 -3.14
C GLN A 47 -17.48 -11.44 -1.73
N LEU A 48 -17.59 -12.39 -0.79
CA LEU A 48 -16.99 -12.24 0.54
C LEU A 48 -15.46 -12.15 0.47
N HIS A 49 -14.84 -12.91 -0.44
CA HIS A 49 -13.41 -12.80 -0.71
C HIS A 49 -13.04 -11.42 -1.26
N GLU A 50 -13.76 -10.88 -2.23
CA GLU A 50 -13.53 -9.53 -2.76
C GLU A 50 -13.63 -8.46 -1.67
N VAL A 51 -14.66 -8.53 -0.82
CA VAL A 51 -14.83 -7.58 0.30
C VAL A 51 -13.66 -7.71 1.29
N THR A 52 -13.22 -8.93 1.57
CA THR A 52 -12.06 -9.19 2.43
C THR A 52 -10.76 -8.64 1.82
N LEU A 53 -10.56 -8.83 0.51
CA LEU A 53 -9.40 -8.30 -0.22
C LEU A 53 -9.42 -6.78 -0.28
N LYS A 54 -10.58 -6.14 -0.52
CA LYS A 54 -10.74 -4.69 -0.44
C LYS A 54 -10.38 -4.16 0.95
N LYS A 55 -10.82 -4.84 2.02
CA LYS A 55 -10.45 -4.49 3.39
C LYS A 55 -8.93 -4.60 3.59
N ARG A 56 -8.31 -5.70 3.18
CA ARG A 56 -6.84 -5.85 3.28
C ARG A 56 -6.10 -4.79 2.47
N LYS A 57 -6.56 -4.47 1.26
CA LYS A 57 -5.97 -3.41 0.42
C LYS A 57 -6.06 -2.05 1.12
N LEU A 58 -7.18 -1.77 1.79
CA LEU A 58 -7.34 -0.57 2.61
C LEU A 58 -6.37 -0.57 3.80
N GLN A 59 -6.22 -1.69 4.50
CA GLN A 59 -5.28 -1.83 5.61
C GLN A 59 -3.83 -1.61 5.17
N ILE A 60 -3.42 -2.19 4.04
CA ILE A 60 -2.08 -1.97 3.48
C ILE A 60 -1.88 -0.50 3.12
N LYS A 61 -2.89 0.14 2.54
CA LYS A 61 -2.83 1.57 2.22
C LYS A 61 -2.68 2.43 3.49
N ASP A 62 -3.40 2.09 4.55
CA ASP A 62 -3.30 2.74 5.86
C ASP A 62 -1.91 2.53 6.49
N GLN A 63 -1.36 1.32 6.41
CA GLN A 63 0.00 1.02 6.87
C GLN A 63 1.07 1.78 6.08
N MET A 64 0.93 1.84 4.75
CA MET A 64 1.81 2.63 3.88
C MET A 64 1.75 4.11 4.26
N GLU A 65 0.57 4.66 4.49
CA GLU A 65 0.39 6.06 4.89
C GLU A 65 0.97 6.33 6.29
N ASN A 66 0.85 5.37 7.22
CA ASN A 66 1.46 5.47 8.54
C ASN A 66 3.00 5.45 8.48
N ILE A 67 3.60 4.64 7.59
CA ILE A 67 5.05 4.66 7.35
C ILE A 67 5.47 5.99 6.74
N VAL A 68 4.78 6.44 5.69
CA VAL A 68 4.98 7.75 5.06
C VAL A 68 4.92 8.88 6.08
N ARG A 69 3.90 8.87 6.95
CA ARG A 69 3.68 9.88 7.97
C ARG A 69 4.75 9.87 9.05
N ARG A 70 5.22 8.68 9.45
CA ARG A 70 6.35 8.54 10.38
C ARG A 70 7.65 9.05 9.77
N HIS A 71 7.91 8.75 8.51
CA HIS A 71 9.08 9.26 7.80
C HIS A 71 9.01 10.77 7.55
N SER A 72 7.88 11.32 7.11
CA SER A 72 7.74 12.77 6.91
C SER A 72 7.88 13.57 8.20
N ALA A 73 7.53 12.96 9.34
CA ALA A 73 7.69 13.58 10.67
C ALA A 73 9.10 13.40 11.25
N GLY A 74 9.78 12.29 10.95
CA GLY A 74 11.14 11.99 11.44
C GLY A 74 12.27 12.55 10.58
N ASP A 75 12.09 12.59 9.25
CA ASP A 75 13.11 13.02 8.28
C ASP A 75 13.32 14.54 8.29
N HIS A 76 12.26 15.32 8.58
CA HIS A 76 12.38 16.77 8.79
C HIS A 76 13.29 17.17 9.96
N ALA A 77 13.55 16.26 10.92
CA ALA A 77 14.49 16.53 12.00
C ALA A 77 15.96 16.33 11.60
N HIS A 78 16.25 15.62 10.50
CA HIS A 78 17.62 15.39 10.01
C HIS A 78 18.11 16.47 9.03
N ALA A 79 17.19 17.22 8.40
CA ALA A 79 17.52 18.29 7.45
C ALA A 79 17.91 19.64 8.11
N ALA A 80 17.85 19.76 9.44
CA ALA A 80 18.16 21.00 10.17
C ALA A 80 19.61 21.09 10.71
N HIS A 81 20.50 20.17 10.32
CA HIS A 81 21.90 20.16 10.76
C HIS A 81 22.84 20.06 9.54
N GLY A 82 22.93 21.15 8.78
CA GLY A 82 23.87 21.35 7.68
C GLY A 82 24.27 22.81 7.56
#